data_AF-A0A9D3YXA3-F1
#
_entry.id   AF-A0A9D3YXA3-F1
#
_cell.length_a   1.000
_cell.length_b   1.000
_cell.length_c   1.000
_cell.angle_alpha   90.00
_cell.angle_beta   90.00
_cell.angle_gamma   90.00
#
_symmetry.space_group_name_H-M   'P 1'
#
loop_
_entity.id
_entity.type
_entity.pdbx_description
1 polymer ?
#
loop_
_entity_poly.entity_id
_entity_poly.type
_entity_poly.pdbx_seq_one_letter_code
_entity_poly.pdbx_strand_id
1 'polypeptide(L)' 'MFGRHPKLAIDALLGLSSETDENVSKHEYVRKLKERLYCAYKKAEEFAKNANSGDKRRYDARAKAT' A
#
# COMPACT_ATOMS: atom_id res chain seq x y z
N MET A 1 -7.01 -20.94 12.43
CA MET A 1 -7.09 -21.85 11.26
C MET A 1 -7.60 -21.06 10.07
N PHE A 2 -6.71 -20.60 9.19
CA PHE A 2 -7.08 -19.79 8.02
C PHE A 2 -7.22 -20.69 6.79
N GLY A 3 -8.25 -21.54 6.79
CA GLY A 3 -8.58 -22.40 5.66
C GLY A 3 -9.61 -21.72 4.77
N ARG A 4 -9.17 -21.31 3.57
CA ARG A 4 -9.90 -20.61 2.50
C ARG A 4 -10.25 -19.15 2.78
N HIS A 5 -9.55 -18.26 2.08
CA HIS A 5 -10.03 -16.88 1.87
C HIS A 5 -11.35 -16.94 1.08
N PRO A 6 -12.42 -16.24 1.52
CA PRO A 6 -13.66 -16.17 0.75
C PRO A 6 -13.39 -15.45 -0.58
N LYS A 7 -13.75 -16.09 -1.70
CA LYS A 7 -13.66 -15.47 -3.03
C LYS A 7 -14.77 -14.43 -3.15
N LEU A 8 -14.42 -13.16 -3.22
CA LEU A 8 -15.38 -12.09 -3.42
C LEU A 8 -15.67 -11.94 -4.92
N ALA A 9 -16.90 -11.56 -5.29
CA ALA A 9 -17.26 -11.29 -6.69
C ALA A 9 -16.38 -10.20 -7.32
N ILE A 10 -15.89 -9.27 -6.50
CA ILE A 10 -14.95 -8.22 -6.89
C ILE A 10 -13.60 -8.82 -7.34
N ASP A 11 -13.15 -9.91 -6.74
CA ASP A 11 -11.89 -10.56 -7.11
C ASP A 11 -11.96 -11.15 -8.53
N ALA A 12 -13.12 -11.67 -8.92
CA ALA A 12 -13.38 -12.15 -10.28
C ALA A 12 -13.42 -11.00 -11.29
N LEU A 13 -14.04 -9.86 -10.92
CA LEU A 13 -14.09 -8.67 -11.76
C LEU A 13 -12.69 -8.07 -12.00
N LEU A 14 -11.83 -8.10 -10.97
CA LEU A 14 -10.46 -7.59 -11.02
C LEU A 14 -9.48 -8.58 -11.68
N GLY A 15 -9.93 -9.77 -12.09
CA GLY A 15 -9.07 -10.78 -12.69
C GLY A 15 -7.98 -11.28 -11.74
N LEU A 16 -8.19 -11.16 -10.42
CA LEU A 16 -7.28 -11.70 -9.42
C LEU A 16 -7.46 -13.21 -9.43
N SER A 17 -6.73 -13.90 -10.30
CA SER A 17 -6.66 -15.36 -10.22
C SER A 17 -6.14 -15.69 -8.83
N SER A 18 -6.99 -16.39 -8.06
CA SER A 18 -6.55 -17.08 -6.87
C SER A 18 -5.72 -18.26 -7.37
N GLU A 19 -4.50 -17.97 -7.81
CA GLU A 19 -3.41 -18.92 -7.73
C GLU A 19 -3.26 -19.20 -6.25
N THR A 20 -3.97 -20.22 -5.80
CA THR A 20 -3.63 -20.92 -4.57
C THR A 20 -2.15 -21.22 -4.71
N ASP A 21 -1.38 -20.50 -3.91
CA ASP A 21 0.08 -20.47 -3.81
C ASP A 21 0.59 -21.83 -3.27
N GLU A 22 0.09 -22.94 -3.82
CA GLU A 22 0.25 -24.31 -3.32
C GLU A 22 1.70 -24.79 -3.42
N ASN A 23 2.58 -24.03 -4.10
CA ASN A 23 3.99 -24.40 -4.25
C ASN A 23 4.99 -23.27 -3.95
N VAL A 24 4.56 -22.07 -3.51
CA VAL A 24 5.53 -21.04 -3.13
C VAL A 24 5.94 -21.29 -1.68
N SER A 25 7.23 -21.60 -1.51
CA SER A 25 7.85 -21.71 -0.19
C SER A 25 7.43 -20.52 0.68
N LYS A 26 6.95 -20.80 1.90
CA LYS A 26 6.54 -19.76 2.88
C LYS A 26 7.55 -18.61 2.99
N HIS A 27 8.83 -18.93 2.82
CA HIS A 27 9.91 -17.94 2.81
C HIS A 27 9.80 -16.94 1.66
N GLU A 28 9.49 -17.40 0.45
CA GLU A 28 9.32 -16.54 -0.71
C GLU A 28 8.07 -15.67 -0.61
N TYR A 29 6.97 -16.21 -0.08
CA TYR A 29 5.78 -15.42 0.23
C TYR A 29 6.10 -14.28 1.21
N VAL A 30 6.76 -14.59 2.33
CA VAL A 30 7.16 -13.60 3.34
C VAL A 30 8.12 -12.57 2.76
N ARG A 31 9.06 -12.98 1.89
CA ARG A 31 9.97 -12.06 1.20
C ARG A 31 9.21 -11.08 0.30
N LYS A 32 8.34 -11.58 -0.58
CA LYS A 32 7.49 -10.74 -1.46
C LYS A 32 6.60 -9.81 -0.65
N LEU A 33 6.06 -10.27 0.46
CA LEU A 33 5.24 -9.45 1.35
C LEU A 33 6.04 -8.30 1.97
N LYS A 34 7.26 -8.57 2.47
CA LYS A 34 8.16 -7.54 3.01
C LYS A 34 8.51 -6.50 1.95
N GLU A 35 8.84 -6.93 0.74
CA GLU A 35 9.15 -6.02 -0.38
C GLU A 35 7.97 -5.11 -0.72
N ARG A 36 6.75 -5.67 -0.79
CA ARG A 36 5.52 -4.91 -1.06
C ARG A 36 5.24 -3.89 0.05
N LEU A 37 5.34 -4.29 1.31
CA LEU A 37 5.16 -3.39 2.45
C LEU A 37 6.19 -2.27 2.46
N TYR A 38 7.46 -2.59 2.26
CA TYR A 38 8.53 -1.60 2.19
C TYR A 38 8.26 -0.55 1.10
N CYS A 39 7.87 -1.00 -0.09
CA CYS A 39 7.54 -0.10 -1.20
C CYS A 39 6.32 0.79 -0.89
N ALA A 40 5.28 0.23 -0.27
CA ALA A 40 4.09 0.97 0.13
C ALA A 40 4.40 2.04 1.18
N TYR A 41 5.16 1.70 2.23
CA TYR A 41 5.56 2.65 3.26
C TYR A 41 6.46 3.75 2.71
N LYS A 42 7.43 3.41 1.85
CA LYS A 42 8.29 4.40 1.21
C LYS A 42 7.48 5.43 0.42
N LYS A 43 6.52 4.96 -0.39
CA LYS A 43 5.62 5.86 -1.13
C LYS A 43 4.78 6.72 -0.19
N ALA A 44 4.19 6.12 0.84
CA ALA A 44 3.40 6.86 1.82
C ALA A 44 4.21 7.97 2.51
N GLU A 45 5.47 7.69 2.86
CA GLU A 45 6.40 8.68 3.42
C GLU A 45 6.73 9.80 2.43
N GLU A 46 7.01 9.48 1.16
CA GLU A 46 7.25 10.47 0.11
C GLU A 46 6.03 11.39 -0.10
N PHE A 47 4.82 10.81 -0.16
CA PHE A 47 3.58 11.59 -0.25
C PHE A 47 3.36 12.47 0.97
N ALA A 48 3.59 11.96 2.18
CA ALA A 48 3.47 12.72 3.41
C ALA A 48 4.44 13.91 3.46
N LYS A 49 5.70 13.70 3.05
CA LYS A 49 6.70 14.79 2.94
C LYS A 49 6.29 15.85 1.93
N ASN A 50 5.83 15.43 0.75
CA ASN A 50 5.40 16.34 -0.30
C ASN A 50 4.18 17.16 0.13
N ALA A 51 3.17 16.53 0.75
CA ALA A 51 2.02 17.23 1.30
C ALA A 51 2.43 18.28 2.33
N ASN A 52 3.26 17.89 3.31
CA ASN A 52 3.70 18.79 4.38
C ASN A 52 4.48 20.01 3.85
N SER A 53 5.30 19.83 2.81
CA SER A 53 6.03 20.94 2.17
C SER A 53 5.09 21.95 1.49
N GLY A 54 4.01 21.47 0.85
CA GLY A 54 2.99 22.32 0.24
C GLY A 54 2.17 23.04 1.30
N ASP A 55 1.84 22.35 2.38
CA ASP A 55 1.01 22.87 3.46
C ASP A 55 1.71 23.96 4.26
N LYS A 56 3.03 23.84 4.51
CA LYS A 56 3.81 24.92 5.13
C LYS A 56 3.81 26.20 4.29
N ARG A 57 4.02 26.10 2.97
CA ARG A 57 3.99 27.28 2.07
C ARG A 57 2.61 27.95 2.05
N ARG A 58 1.54 27.15 2.06
CA ARG A 58 0.16 27.66 2.13
C ARG A 58 -0.13 28.32 3.48
N TYR A 59 0.34 27.71 4.56
CA TYR A 59 0.21 28.27 5.91
C TYR A 59 0.94 29.62 6.02
N ASP A 60 2.20 29.69 5.58
CA ASP A 60 3.00 30.92 5.63
C ASP A 60 2.39 32.03 4.76
N ALA A 61 1.83 31.70 3.60
CA ALA A 61 1.10 32.65 2.76
C ALA A 61 -0.17 33.18 3.44
N ARG A 62 -0.91 32.30 4.14
CA ARG A 62 -2.11 32.69 4.89
C ARG A 62 -1.77 33.54 6.13
N ALA A 63 -0.69 33.21 6.85
CA ALA A 63 -0.26 33.93 8.05
C ALA A 63 0.28 35.34 7.76
N LYS A 64 0.75 35.60 6.53
CA LYS A 64 1.20 36.94 6.09
C LYS A 64 0.08 37.81 5.51
N ALA A 65 -1.08 37.21 5.22
CA ALA A 65 -2.24 37.92 4.66
C ALA A 65 -3.16 38.53 5.74
N THR A 66 -2.86 38.30 7.02
CA THR A 66 -3.49 38.89 8.20
C THR A 66 -2.58 39.96 8.81
#